data_AF-A0A662F1X4-F1
#
_entry.id   AF-A0A662F1X4-F1
#
_cell.length_a   1.000
_cell.length_b   1.000
_cell.length_c   1.000
_cell.angle_alpha   90.00
_cell.angle_beta   90.00
_cell.angle_gamma   90.00
#
_symmetry.space_group_name_H-M   'P 1'
#
loop_
_entity.id
_entity.type
_entity.pdbx_description
1 polymer ?
#
loop_
_entity_poly.entity_id
_entity_poly.type
_entity_poly.pdbx_seq_one_letter_code
_entity_poly.pdbx_strand_id
1 'polypeptide(L)'
;MERIDPNVPEDWATSQAPGGTPRARNSATTLPPKGEFTFSPSPAHQDEPVLCDATNAYDPNGTIISFAWDFGDGDTGAGQTASHTYREVGVYT
;
A
#
# COMPACT_ATOMS: atom_id res chain seq x y z
N MET A 1 29.89 0.87 -65.01
CA MET A 1 29.98 0.00 -63.82
C MET A 1 30.86 0.73 -62.82
N GLU A 2 30.33 1.83 -62.27
CA GLU A 2 31.10 2.78 -61.48
C GLU A 2 30.55 2.77 -60.06
N ARG A 3 31.41 2.36 -59.12
CA ARG A 3 31.20 2.56 -57.69
C ARG A 3 32.00 3.79 -57.31
N ILE A 4 31.29 4.89 -57.07
CA ILE A 4 31.73 6.00 -56.24
C ILE A 4 30.50 6.37 -55.41
N ASP A 5 30.59 6.25 -54.09
CA ASP A 5 29.59 6.72 -53.11
C ASP A 5 29.61 8.25 -53.07
N PRO A 6 28.57 8.98 -53.51
CA PRO A 6 28.73 10.41 -53.75
C PRO A 6 27.67 11.30 -53.10
N ASN A 7 26.95 10.90 -52.04
CA ASN A 7 26.03 11.83 -51.39
C ASN A 7 25.61 11.38 -49.98
N VAL A 8 26.27 11.93 -48.97
CA VAL A 8 25.58 12.35 -47.74
C VAL A 8 25.36 13.86 -47.89
N PRO A 9 24.17 14.31 -48.32
CA PRO A 9 23.81 15.72 -48.25
C PRO A 9 23.06 15.99 -46.96
N GLU A 10 23.46 17.09 -46.35
CA GLU A 10 22.96 17.73 -45.15
C GLU A 10 21.52 18.22 -45.37
N ASP A 11 20.48 17.53 -44.90
CA ASP A 11 19.14 18.14 -44.80
C ASP A 11 18.29 17.53 -43.68
N TRP A 12 18.05 18.37 -42.69
CA TRP A 12 17.07 18.26 -41.61
C TRP A 12 15.68 18.57 -42.19
N ALA A 13 14.92 17.60 -42.72
CA ALA A 13 13.48 17.83 -42.93
C ALA A 13 12.62 16.56 -43.07
N THR A 14 11.58 16.51 -42.22
CA THR A 14 10.23 16.00 -42.55
C THR A 14 9.99 14.48 -42.49
N SER A 15 9.29 14.01 -41.45
CA SER A 15 7.82 13.82 -41.49
C SER A 15 7.33 12.76 -40.50
N GLN A 16 6.12 12.96 -39.99
CA GLN A 16 5.41 12.11 -39.03
C GLN A 16 4.93 10.76 -39.63
N ALA A 17 5.14 9.68 -38.85
CA ALA A 17 4.27 8.51 -38.48
C ALA A 17 3.44 7.74 -39.56
N PRO A 18 3.14 6.40 -39.45
CA PRO A 18 2.69 5.71 -38.22
C PRO A 18 3.17 4.24 -38.03
N GLY A 19 2.96 3.65 -36.84
CA GLY A 19 2.98 2.17 -36.73
C GLY A 19 3.76 1.57 -35.57
N GLY A 20 3.70 2.17 -34.39
CA GLY A 20 3.97 1.47 -33.15
C GLY A 20 2.96 1.99 -32.16
N THR A 21 1.92 1.22 -31.86
CA THR A 21 1.04 1.56 -30.73
C THR A 21 1.94 1.76 -29.51
N PRO A 22 1.88 2.90 -28.81
CA PRO A 22 2.51 2.97 -27.50
C PRO A 22 1.84 1.87 -26.68
N ARG A 23 2.60 0.82 -26.33
CA ARG A 23 2.12 -0.20 -25.40
C ARG A 23 1.89 0.57 -24.11
N ALA A 24 0.62 0.86 -23.81
CA ALA A 24 0.25 1.42 -22.53
C ALA A 24 0.90 0.51 -21.49
N ARG A 25 1.92 1.01 -20.79
CA ARG A 25 2.24 0.43 -19.50
C ARG A 25 1.02 0.72 -18.67
N ASN A 26 0.20 -0.29 -18.43
CA ASN A 26 -0.87 -0.22 -17.45
C ASN A 26 -0.19 0.04 -16.10
N SER A 27 0.03 1.31 -15.77
CA SER A 27 0.33 1.73 -14.42
C SER A 27 -0.98 1.60 -13.64
N ALA A 28 -1.35 0.37 -13.32
CA ALA A 28 -2.36 0.14 -12.30
C ALA A 28 -1.76 0.64 -10.99
N THR A 29 -2.13 1.85 -10.57
CA THR A 29 -1.76 2.37 -9.25
C THR A 29 -2.41 1.49 -8.21
N THR A 30 -1.66 0.56 -7.63
CA THR A 30 -2.10 -0.19 -6.46
C THR A 30 -2.01 0.74 -5.25
N LEU A 31 -3.14 1.10 -4.67
CA LEU A 31 -3.21 1.79 -3.38
C LEU A 31 -2.84 0.79 -2.27
N PRO A 32 -2.16 1.25 -1.21
CA PRO A 32 -1.93 0.41 -0.04
C PRO A 32 -3.25 0.13 0.70
N PRO A 33 -3.30 -0.92 1.54
CA PRO A 33 -4.41 -1.12 2.46
C PRO A 33 -4.56 0.07 3.40
N LYS A 34 -5.81 0.44 3.67
CA LYS A 34 -6.18 1.46 4.65
C LYS A 34 -6.56 0.77 5.95
N GLY A 35 -5.75 0.98 7.00
CA GLY A 35 -6.05 0.55 8.36
C GLY A 35 -7.05 1.49 9.01
N GLU A 36 -8.11 0.92 9.59
CA GLU A 36 -9.08 1.60 10.44
C GLU A 36 -9.14 0.79 11.73
N PHE A 37 -8.65 1.36 12.84
CA PHE A 37 -8.47 0.66 14.11
C PHE A 37 -9.29 1.34 15.19
N THR A 38 -10.06 0.55 15.95
CA THR A 38 -10.82 1.03 17.10
C THR A 38 -10.48 0.22 18.33
N PHE A 39 -10.51 0.88 19.49
CA PHE A 39 -10.23 0.30 20.80
C PHE A 39 -11.41 0.56 21.71
N SER A 40 -11.95 -0.46 22.38
CA SER A 40 -13.10 -0.30 23.27
C SER A 40 -13.05 -1.28 24.45
N PRO A 41 -13.25 -0.81 25.69
CA PRO A 41 -13.44 0.58 26.09
C PRO A 41 -12.14 1.41 26.04
N SER A 42 -12.27 2.73 25.94
CA SER A 42 -11.16 3.70 26.09
C SER A 42 -11.70 5.01 26.69
N PRO A 43 -11.36 5.35 27.95
CA PRO A 43 -10.45 4.62 28.85
C PRO A 43 -11.05 3.29 29.35
N ALA A 44 -10.19 2.31 29.61
CA ALA A 44 -10.54 1.04 30.27
C ALA A 44 -10.05 1.05 31.72
N HIS A 45 -10.67 0.24 32.58
CA HIS A 45 -10.13 0.01 33.93
C HIS A 45 -8.97 -1.00 33.90
N GLN A 46 -8.16 -1.01 34.96
CA GLN A 46 -7.11 -2.01 35.14
C GLN A 46 -7.72 -3.43 35.12
N ASP A 47 -7.02 -4.37 34.48
CA ASP A 47 -7.44 -5.76 34.30
C ASP A 47 -8.76 -5.94 33.51
N GLU A 48 -9.27 -4.87 32.87
CA GLU A 48 -10.42 -4.93 31.96
C GLU A 48 -9.94 -5.26 30.53
N PRO A 49 -10.60 -6.18 29.82
CA PRO A 49 -10.26 -6.47 28.42
C PRO A 49 -10.66 -5.32 27.49
N VAL A 50 -9.71 -4.88 26.67
CA VAL A 50 -9.90 -3.94 25.57
C VAL A 50 -9.98 -4.72 24.26
N LEU A 51 -11.08 -4.55 23.55
CA LEU A 51 -11.24 -5.04 22.19
C LEU A 51 -10.51 -4.11 21.22
N CYS A 52 -9.63 -4.69 20.42
CA CYS A 52 -8.96 -4.07 19.29
C CYS A 52 -9.63 -4.57 18.01
N ASP A 53 -10.19 -3.67 17.22
CA ASP A 53 -11.00 -4.03 16.06
C ASP A 53 -10.51 -3.29 14.80
N ALA A 54 -10.14 -4.08 13.78
CA ALA A 54 -9.74 -3.63 12.45
C ALA A 54 -10.73 -4.06 11.35
N THR A 55 -11.98 -4.34 11.70
CA THR A 55 -13.00 -4.85 10.76
C THR A 55 -13.34 -3.85 9.65
N ASN A 56 -13.17 -2.56 9.92
CA ASN A 56 -13.35 -1.49 8.94
C ASN A 56 -12.12 -1.24 8.05
N ALA A 57 -11.00 -1.93 8.29
CA ALA A 57 -9.84 -1.85 7.42
C ALA A 57 -10.15 -2.48 6.06
N TYR A 58 -9.64 -1.87 4.98
CA TYR A 58 -9.89 -2.35 3.63
C TYR A 58 -8.71 -2.07 2.70
N ASP A 59 -8.56 -2.90 1.67
CA ASP A 59 -7.62 -2.68 0.58
C ASP A 59 -8.42 -2.34 -0.70
N PRO A 60 -8.29 -1.12 -1.26
CA PRO A 60 -8.99 -0.74 -2.49
C PRO A 60 -8.64 -1.59 -3.71
N ASN A 61 -7.48 -2.25 -3.70
CA ASN A 61 -6.93 -2.98 -4.83
C ASN A 61 -6.69 -4.47 -4.54
N GLY A 62 -7.10 -4.96 -3.37
CA GLY A 62 -6.77 -6.30 -2.93
C GLY A 62 -7.54 -6.77 -1.70
N THR A 63 -6.90 -7.67 -0.96
CA THR A 63 -7.42 -8.21 0.30
C THR A 63 -6.32 -8.12 1.33
N ILE A 64 -6.65 -7.65 2.53
CA ILE A 64 -5.71 -7.64 3.65
C ILE A 64 -5.45 -9.09 4.06
N ILE A 65 -4.20 -9.54 3.93
CA ILE A 65 -3.80 -10.92 4.19
C ILE A 65 -3.40 -11.19 5.65
N SER A 66 -3.14 -10.14 6.42
CA SER A 66 -2.69 -10.26 7.81
C SER A 66 -2.97 -8.99 8.61
N PHE A 67 -3.24 -9.18 9.89
CA PHE A 67 -3.38 -8.12 10.90
C PHE A 67 -2.46 -8.46 12.07
N ALA A 68 -1.72 -7.45 12.55
CA ALA A 68 -0.85 -7.55 13.70
C ALA A 68 -1.09 -6.33 14.60
N TRP A 69 -1.03 -6.56 15.91
CA TRP A 69 -1.26 -5.56 16.94
C TRP A 69 -0.02 -5.43 17.80
N ASP A 70 0.38 -4.20 18.05
CA ASP A 70 1.30 -3.82 19.13
C ASP A 70 0.44 -3.08 20.17
N PHE A 71 0.42 -3.58 21.39
CA PHE A 71 -0.39 -2.99 22.45
C PHE A 71 0.37 -1.90 23.22
N GLY A 72 1.66 -1.69 22.97
CA GLY A 72 2.46 -0.64 23.60
C GLY A 72 2.94 -0.96 25.03
N ASP A 73 2.53 -2.09 25.62
CA ASP A 73 3.03 -2.60 26.90
C ASP A 73 4.08 -3.73 26.76
N GLY A 74 4.44 -4.04 25.51
CA GLY A 74 5.38 -5.10 25.16
C GLY A 74 4.72 -6.40 24.68
N ASP A 75 3.40 -6.53 24.86
CA ASP A 75 2.63 -7.64 24.30
C ASP A 75 2.17 -7.34 22.87
N THR A 76 1.91 -8.41 22.11
CA THR A 76 1.47 -8.33 20.70
C THR A 76 0.28 -9.24 20.45
N GLY A 77 -0.48 -8.93 19.40
CA GLY A 77 -1.65 -9.70 18.96
C GLY A 77 -1.68 -9.92 17.46
N ALA A 78 -2.57 -10.80 17.00
CA ALA A 78 -2.80 -11.06 15.58
C ALA A 78 -4.28 -11.30 15.30
N GLY A 79 -4.66 -11.13 14.03
CA GLY A 79 -6.04 -11.30 13.58
C GLY A 79 -6.79 -9.98 13.43
N GLN A 80 -7.88 -9.99 12.67
CA GLN A 80 -8.66 -8.78 12.36
C GLN A 80 -9.28 -8.14 13.61
N THR A 81 -9.51 -8.94 14.64
CA THR A 81 -9.83 -8.48 15.99
C THR A 81 -8.91 -9.16 17.00
N ALA A 82 -8.62 -8.47 18.10
CA ALA A 82 -7.85 -9.00 19.22
C ALA A 82 -8.42 -8.47 20.54
N SER A 83 -8.21 -9.20 21.65
CA SER A 83 -8.55 -8.75 23.00
C SER A 83 -7.27 -8.68 23.80
N HIS A 84 -7.02 -7.55 24.45
CA HIS A 84 -5.85 -7.35 25.31
C HIS A 84 -6.24 -6.78 26.67
N THR A 85 -5.49 -7.12 27.71
CA THR A 85 -5.76 -6.68 29.08
C THR A 85 -4.52 -6.04 29.66
N TYR A 86 -4.61 -4.73 29.94
CA TYR A 86 -3.52 -3.97 30.54
C TYR A 86 -3.50 -4.18 32.06
N ARG A 87 -2.38 -4.71 32.56
CA ARG A 87 -2.17 -4.96 34.00
C ARG A 87 -1.74 -3.73 34.78
N GLU A 88 -1.19 -2.74 34.10
CA GLU A 88 -0.72 -1.50 34.71
C GLU A 88 -1.57 -0.34 34.19
N VAL A 89 -1.76 0.69 35.03
CA VAL A 89 -2.45 1.90 34.59
C VAL A 89 -1.46 2.73 33.79
N GLY A 90 -1.81 3.07 32.55
CA GLY A 90 -0.94 3.80 31.65
C GLY A 90 -1.64 4.33 30.41
N VAL A 91 -0.87 5.03 29.59
CA VAL A 91 -1.26 5.42 28.22
C VAL A 91 -0.39 4.59 27.27
N TYR A 92 -1.04 3.81 26.42
CA TYR A 92 -0.41 2.91 25.47
C TYR A 92 -0.72 3.34 24.03
N THR A 93 0.21 3.10 23.10
CA THR A 93 0.14 3.58 21.69
C THR A 93 0.66 2.55 20.72
#